data_AF-A0A377NJ33-F1
#
_entry.id   AF-A0A377NJ33-F1
#
_cell.length_a   1.000
_cell.length_b   1.000
_cell.length_c   1.000
_cell.angle_alpha   90.00
_cell.angle_beta   90.00
_cell.angle_gamma   90.00
#
_symmetry.space_group_name_H-M   'P 1'
#
loop_
_entity.id
_entity.type
_entity.pdbx_description
1 polymer ?
#
loop_
_entity_poly.entity_id
_entity_poly.type
_entity_poly.pdbx_seq_one_letter_code
_entity_poly.pdbx_strand_id
1 'polypeptide(L)'
;MLAKKPDFYLAGGGSTVTRKGLLVGPDVTPEQSARSLQAIIEQPTLASLSAIRNQRAAGIWLFFFDNPLFFVGVEEMAKMFHPSAFAELDPAKTLDEVNQRFLAFPLRGTFWSGPTQ
;
A
#
# COMPACT_ATOMS: atom_id res chain seq x y z
N MET A 1 -7.35 21.90 11.87
CA MET A 1 -7.02 22.02 10.43
C MET A 1 -5.74 21.24 10.17
N LEU A 2 -5.72 20.38 9.14
CA LEU A 2 -4.48 19.75 8.67
C LEU A 2 -3.61 20.85 8.04
N ALA A 3 -2.57 21.28 8.77
CA ALA A 3 -1.75 22.44 8.39
C ALA A 3 -0.78 22.18 7.24
N LYS A 4 -0.53 20.90 6.90
CA LYS A 4 0.30 20.49 5.76
C LYS A 4 -0.60 20.03 4.62
N LYS A 5 -0.28 20.47 3.39
CA LYS A 5 -0.88 20.01 2.14
C LYS A 5 0.05 18.96 1.52
N PRO A 6 -0.11 17.67 1.83
CA PRO A 6 0.74 16.64 1.24
C PRO A 6 0.43 16.48 -0.24
N ASP A 7 1.46 16.14 -1.02
CA ASP A 7 1.33 15.76 -2.43
C ASP A 7 0.94 14.29 -2.61
N PHE A 8 1.08 13.48 -1.57
CA PHE A 8 0.74 12.06 -1.54
C PHE A 8 0.22 11.64 -0.16
N TYR A 9 -0.81 10.81 -0.14
CA TYR A 9 -1.32 10.16 1.07
C TYR A 9 -1.00 8.67 1.02
N LEU A 10 -0.28 8.16 2.02
CA LEU A 10 0.02 6.73 2.14
C LEU A 10 -0.60 6.20 3.43
N ALA A 11 -1.59 5.32 3.29
CA ALA A 11 -2.20 4.62 4.42
C ALA A 11 -1.35 3.39 4.80
N GLY A 12 -0.99 3.27 6.07
CA GLY A 12 -0.45 2.03 6.62
C GLY A 12 -1.56 1.12 7.14
N GLY A 13 -1.52 -0.17 6.81
CA GLY A 13 -2.53 -1.13 7.22
C GLY A 13 -2.01 -2.53 7.52
N GLY A 14 -2.93 -3.40 7.89
CA GLY A 14 -2.66 -4.80 8.20
C GLY A 14 -3.96 -5.51 8.59
N SER A 15 -4.25 -6.65 7.96
CA SER A 15 -5.43 -7.47 8.26
C SER A 15 -5.52 -7.90 9.73
N THR A 16 -4.36 -8.03 10.39
CA THR A 16 -4.23 -8.35 11.82
C THR A 16 -4.26 -7.12 12.73
N VAL A 17 -4.12 -5.90 12.18
CA VAL A 17 -4.07 -4.65 12.95
C VAL A 17 -5.48 -4.15 13.26
N THR A 18 -6.38 -4.15 12.26
CA THR A 18 -7.76 -3.67 12.45
C THR A 18 -8.69 -4.13 11.33
N ARG A 19 -9.95 -4.41 11.66
CA ARG A 19 -11.01 -4.65 10.67
C ARG A 19 -11.63 -3.36 10.10
N LYS A 20 -11.30 -2.20 10.68
CA LYS A 20 -11.86 -0.88 10.31
C LYS A 20 -10.85 0.03 9.59
N GLY A 21 -9.61 -0.44 9.39
CA GLY A 21 -8.57 0.29 8.67
C GLY A 21 -8.26 -0.34 7.31
N LEU A 22 -7.09 0.00 6.77
CA LEU A 22 -6.63 -0.56 5.50
C LEU A 22 -6.39 -2.06 5.66
N LEU A 23 -7.12 -2.85 4.87
CA LEU A 23 -6.97 -4.29 4.76
C LEU A 23 -5.87 -4.56 3.74
N VAL A 24 -4.73 -5.02 4.23
CA VAL A 24 -3.57 -5.47 3.45
C VAL A 24 -2.87 -6.56 4.26
N GLY A 25 -2.17 -7.46 3.59
CA GLY A 25 -1.45 -8.56 4.19
C GLY A 25 -1.91 -9.92 3.69
N PRO A 26 -1.52 -10.99 4.39
CA PRO A 26 -1.88 -12.35 4.02
C PRO A 26 -3.39 -12.56 3.95
N ASP A 27 -3.83 -13.36 2.99
CA ASP A 27 -5.22 -13.75 2.75
C ASP A 27 -6.19 -12.59 2.43
N VAL A 28 -5.69 -11.37 2.21
CA VAL A 28 -6.48 -10.23 1.74
C VAL A 28 -6.55 -10.22 0.22
N THR A 29 -7.75 -10.12 -0.33
CA THR A 29 -7.94 -9.98 -1.78
C THR A 29 -7.71 -8.54 -2.25
N PRO A 30 -7.35 -8.32 -3.52
CA PRO A 30 -7.20 -6.97 -4.07
C PRO A 30 -8.45 -6.11 -3.89
N GLU A 31 -9.65 -6.70 -4.02
CA GLU A 31 -10.93 -6.01 -3.90
C GLU A 31 -11.20 -5.58 -2.45
N GLN A 32 -10.86 -6.42 -1.48
CA GLN A 32 -10.96 -6.08 -0.06
C GLN A 32 -10.03 -4.91 0.28
N SER A 33 -8.81 -4.94 -0.26
CA SER A 33 -7.83 -3.89 -0.05
C SER A 33 -8.28 -2.56 -0.66
N ALA A 34 -8.65 -2.56 -1.93
CA ALA A 34 -9.16 -1.37 -2.62
C ALA A 34 -10.40 -0.79 -1.93
N ARG A 35 -11.37 -1.62 -1.54
CA ARG A 35 -12.57 -1.17 -0.81
C ARG A 35 -12.22 -0.53 0.53
N SER A 36 -11.28 -1.12 1.27
CA SER A 36 -10.87 -0.58 2.57
C SER A 36 -10.10 0.75 2.44
N LEU A 37 -9.26 0.91 1.41
CA LEU A 37 -8.60 2.17 1.11
C LEU A 37 -9.62 3.24 0.73
N GLN A 38 -10.59 2.90 -0.13
CA GLN A 38 -11.66 3.82 -0.54
C GLN A 38 -12.44 4.34 0.68
N ALA A 39 -12.85 3.44 1.57
CA ALA A 39 -13.56 3.80 2.79
C ALA A 39 -12.74 4.71 3.74
N ILE A 40 -11.41 4.65 3.70
CA ILE A 40 -10.53 5.56 4.45
C ILE A 40 -10.52 6.94 3.82
N ILE A 41 -10.27 7.03 2.51
CA ILE A 41 -10.09 8.32 1.83
C ILE A 41 -11.38 9.13 1.70
N GLU A 42 -12.53 8.47 1.75
CA GLU A 42 -13.87 9.09 1.76
C GLU A 42 -14.23 9.70 3.12
N GLN A 43 -13.46 9.46 4.18
CA GLN A 43 -13.73 10.06 5.48
C GLN A 43 -13.70 11.59 5.38
N PRO A 44 -14.66 12.33 5.97
CA PRO A 44 -14.77 13.78 5.83
C PRO A 44 -13.50 14.55 6.19
N THR A 45 -12.72 14.02 7.12
CA THR A 45 -11.44 14.57 7.57
C THR A 45 -10.34 14.48 6.51
N LEU A 46 -10.36 13.46 5.65
CA LEU A 46 -9.33 13.19 4.64
C LEU A 46 -9.76 13.61 3.22
N ALA A 47 -11.05 13.51 2.90
CA ALA A 47 -11.59 13.80 1.57
C ALA A 47 -11.28 15.23 1.07
N SER A 48 -11.04 16.18 2.00
CA SER A 48 -10.67 17.56 1.67
C SER A 48 -9.20 17.74 1.26
N LEU A 49 -8.35 16.74 1.45
CA LEU A 49 -6.92 16.82 1.11
C LEU A 49 -6.72 16.84 -0.41
N SER A 50 -5.79 17.68 -0.86
CA SER A 50 -5.38 17.77 -2.27
C SER A 50 -4.87 16.43 -2.80
N ALA A 51 -4.11 15.68 -2.01
CA ALA A 51 -3.62 14.35 -2.39
C ALA A 51 -4.77 13.38 -2.75
N ILE A 52 -5.85 13.37 -1.95
CA ILE A 52 -7.02 12.51 -2.21
C ILE A 52 -7.73 12.97 -3.49
N ARG A 53 -8.00 14.28 -3.61
CA ARG A 53 -8.66 14.85 -4.79
C ARG A 53 -7.88 14.65 -6.09
N ASN A 54 -6.56 14.61 -6.00
CA ASN A 54 -5.66 14.39 -7.13
C ASN A 54 -5.31 12.91 -7.33
N GLN A 55 -6.04 11.97 -6.69
CA GLN A 55 -5.83 10.53 -6.89
C GLN A 55 -4.42 10.05 -6.50
N ARG A 56 -3.77 10.79 -5.59
CA ARG A 56 -2.44 10.50 -5.04
C ARG A 56 -2.57 9.87 -3.65
N ALA A 57 -3.33 8.78 -3.57
CA ALA A 57 -3.62 8.09 -2.33
C ALA A 57 -3.44 6.57 -2.50
N ALA A 58 -2.58 5.95 -1.71
CA ALA A 58 -2.28 4.53 -1.79
C ALA A 58 -2.19 3.88 -0.39
N GLY A 59 -2.05 2.56 -0.36
CA GLY A 59 -1.95 1.79 0.88
C GLY A 59 -0.76 0.83 0.88
N ILE A 60 -0.16 0.61 2.04
CA ILE A 60 0.95 -0.34 2.22
C ILE A 60 0.80 -1.18 3.50
N TRP A 61 1.29 -2.42 3.45
CA TRP A 61 1.35 -3.30 4.59
C TRP A 61 2.40 -2.83 5.61
N LEU A 62 1.96 -2.54 6.82
CA LEU A 62 2.81 -1.98 7.88
C LEU A 62 3.98 -2.88 8.22
N PHE A 63 3.79 -4.19 8.29
CA PHE A 63 4.83 -5.10 8.79
C PHE A 63 6.06 -5.23 7.89
N PHE A 64 6.09 -4.58 6.72
CA PHE A 64 7.35 -4.40 5.97
C PHE A 64 8.43 -3.68 6.78
N PHE A 65 8.10 -2.80 7.74
CA PHE A 65 9.15 -2.12 8.52
C PHE A 65 9.89 -3.05 9.50
N ASP A 66 9.32 -4.21 9.85
CA ASP A 66 9.83 -5.11 10.89
C ASP A 66 10.18 -6.50 10.36
N ASN A 67 10.38 -6.62 9.04
CA ASN A 67 10.70 -7.89 8.40
C ASN A 67 11.84 -7.74 7.38
N PRO A 68 12.56 -8.82 7.05
CA PRO A 68 13.66 -8.77 6.09
C PRO A 68 13.21 -8.45 4.65
N LEU A 69 11.90 -8.35 4.42
CA LEU A 69 11.29 -8.04 3.12
C LEU A 69 10.95 -6.55 2.98
N PHE A 70 11.44 -5.70 3.89
CA PHE A 70 11.21 -4.25 3.86
C PHE A 70 11.52 -3.62 2.49
N PHE A 71 12.50 -4.16 1.77
CA PHE A 71 12.93 -3.66 0.46
C PHE A 71 11.82 -3.78 -0.59
N VAL A 72 10.97 -4.81 -0.54
CA VAL A 72 9.78 -4.94 -1.42
C VAL A 72 8.82 -3.78 -1.18
N GLY A 73 8.61 -3.41 0.09
CA GLY A 73 7.80 -2.24 0.45
C GLY A 73 8.41 -0.93 -0.03
N VAL A 74 9.74 -0.78 0.05
CA VAL A 74 10.45 0.41 -0.46
C VAL A 74 10.34 0.51 -1.98
N GLU A 75 10.46 -0.61 -2.71
CA GLU A 75 10.29 -0.65 -4.16
C GLU A 75 8.89 -0.18 -4.57
N GLU A 76 7.86 -0.68 -3.89
CA GLU A 76 6.48 -0.26 -4.15
C GLU A 76 6.27 1.22 -3.84
N MET A 77 6.78 1.72 -2.71
CA MET A 77 6.72 3.15 -2.39
C MET A 77 7.44 4.02 -3.44
N ALA A 78 8.61 3.59 -3.92
CA ALA A 78 9.35 4.29 -4.96
C ALA A 78 8.52 4.39 -6.25
N LYS A 79 7.90 3.29 -6.66
CA LYS A 79 7.02 3.22 -7.84
C LYS A 79 5.75 4.07 -7.67
N MET A 80 5.09 4.02 -6.51
CA MET A 80 3.90 4.82 -6.20
C MET A 80 4.20 6.34 -6.25
N PHE A 81 5.33 6.76 -5.68
CA PHE A 81 5.69 8.16 -5.59
C PHE A 81 6.18 8.73 -6.92
N HIS A 82 6.97 7.95 -7.67
CA HIS A 82 7.64 8.36 -8.89
C HIS A 82 7.48 7.31 -10.02
N PRO A 83 6.26 7.08 -10.53
CA PRO A 83 5.99 6.01 -11.48
C PRO A 83 6.81 6.14 -12.78
N SER A 84 7.08 7.36 -13.23
CA SER A 84 7.90 7.60 -14.43
C SER A 84 9.39 7.29 -14.22
N ALA A 85 9.92 7.48 -13.02
CA ALA A 85 11.32 7.21 -12.70
C ALA A 85 11.58 5.72 -12.47
N PHE A 86 10.57 4.99 -12.00
CA PHE A 86 10.64 3.57 -11.66
C PHE A 86 9.68 2.72 -12.51
N ALA A 87 9.50 3.09 -13.78
CA ALA A 87 8.56 2.41 -14.68
C ALA A 87 8.91 0.92 -14.89
N GLU A 88 10.20 0.59 -14.84
CA GLU A 88 10.72 -0.78 -14.99
C GLU A 88 10.68 -1.60 -13.69
N LEU A 89 10.44 -0.96 -12.54
CA LEU A 89 10.42 -1.64 -11.24
C LEU A 89 9.13 -2.45 -11.10
N ASP A 90 9.25 -3.71 -10.70
CA ASP A 90 8.11 -4.61 -10.47
C ASP A 90 8.20 -5.26 -9.08
N PRO A 91 7.62 -4.62 -8.05
CA PRO A 91 7.64 -5.14 -6.68
C PRO A 91 6.88 -6.46 -6.53
N ALA A 92 5.90 -6.74 -7.40
CA ALA A 92 5.20 -8.03 -7.41
C ALA A 92 6.15 -9.14 -7.86
N LYS A 93 6.94 -8.89 -8.91
CA LYS A 93 7.97 -9.83 -9.36
C LYS A 93 9.05 -10.06 -8.30
N THR A 94 9.49 -9.00 -7.61
CA THR A 94 10.43 -9.14 -6.48
C THR A 94 9.85 -10.02 -5.37
N LEU A 95 8.60 -9.79 -4.98
CA LEU A 95 7.93 -10.61 -3.96
C LEU A 95 7.79 -12.07 -4.41
N ASP A 96 7.46 -12.32 -5.68
CA ASP A 96 7.37 -13.66 -6.24
C ASP A 96 8.71 -14.39 -6.22
N GLU A 97 9.81 -13.71 -6.54
CA GLU A 97 11.15 -14.27 -6.44
C GLU A 97 11.49 -14.64 -4.99
N VAL A 98 11.17 -13.78 -4.04
CA VAL A 98 11.42 -14.05 -2.62
C VAL A 98 10.60 -15.25 -2.12
N ASN A 99 9.32 -15.29 -2.49
CA ASN A 99 8.42 -16.40 -2.22
C ASN A 99 8.97 -17.74 -2.75
N GLN A 100 9.62 -17.74 -3.91
CA GLN A 100 10.14 -18.96 -4.54
C GLN A 100 11.50 -19.38 -3.98
N ARG A 101 12.39 -18.43 -3.69
CA ARG A 101 13.81 -18.72 -3.41
C ARG A 101 14.15 -18.78 -1.92
N PHE A 102 13.44 -18.04 -1.08
CA PHE A 102 13.87 -17.81 0.30
C PHE A 102 12.83 -18.17 1.36
N LEU A 103 11.54 -18.11 1.04
CA LEU A 103 10.49 -18.37 2.02
C LEU A 103 10.03 -19.83 2.01
N ALA A 104 10.07 -20.49 3.17
CA ALA A 104 9.47 -21.81 3.34
C ALA A 104 7.94 -21.76 3.22
N PHE A 105 7.34 -20.62 3.57
CA PHE A 105 5.91 -20.36 3.45
C PHE A 105 5.71 -19.09 2.61
N PRO A 106 5.19 -19.22 1.38
CA PRO A 106 4.95 -18.07 0.52
C PRO A 106 3.96 -17.08 1.14
N LEU A 107 4.32 -15.81 1.09
CA LEU A 107 3.44 -14.68 1.38
C LEU A 107 2.46 -14.50 0.22
N ARG A 108 1.21 -14.89 0.44
CA ARG A 108 0.10 -14.73 -0.52
C ARG A 108 -0.96 -13.81 0.05
N GLY A 109 -1.41 -12.86 -0.75
CA GLY A 109 -2.36 -11.84 -0.35
C GLY A 109 -2.06 -10.52 -1.05
N THR A 110 -2.56 -9.43 -0.48
CA THR A 110 -2.42 -8.08 -1.04
C THR A 110 -1.62 -7.21 -0.09
N PHE A 111 -0.36 -6.92 -0.41
CA PHE A 111 0.55 -6.20 0.51
C PHE A 111 0.62 -4.70 0.26
N TRP A 112 -0.04 -4.22 -0.80
CA TRP A 112 -0.18 -2.81 -1.11
C TRP A 112 -1.47 -2.59 -1.91
N SER A 113 -1.96 -1.36 -1.90
CA SER A 113 -3.12 -0.93 -2.66
C SER A 113 -2.69 0.28 -3.48
N GLY A 114 -2.79 0.19 -4.80
CA GLY A 114 -2.32 1.22 -5.71
C GLY A 114 -3.08 2.55 -5.57
N PRO A 115 -2.61 3.61 -6.26
CA PRO A 115 -3.29 4.89 -6.29
C PRO A 115 -4.75 4.73 -6.73
N THR A 116 -5.67 5.36 -6.02
CA THR A 116 -7.10 5.38 -6.41
C THR A 116 -7.28 6.01 -7.78
N GLN A 117 -8.00 5.35 -8.70
CA GLN A 117 -8.37 5.89 -10.02
C GLN A 117 -9.65 6.74 -9.99
#